data_AF-A0A243PED0-F1
#
_entry.id   AF-A0A243PED0-F1
#
_cell.length_a   1.000
_cell.length_b   1.000
_cell.length_c   1.000
_cell.angle_alpha   90.00
_cell.angle_beta   90.00
_cell.angle_gamma   90.00
#
_symmetry.space_group_name_H-M   'P 1'
#
loop_
_entity.id
_entity.type
_entity.pdbx_description
1 polymer ?
#
loop_
_entity_poly.entity_id
_entity_poly.type
_entity_poly.pdbx_seq_one_letter_code
_entity_poly.pdbx_strand_id
1 'polypeptide(L)' 'MTDAISDTGKKKGRGRPSVGAVGIHVKLAPADLSDLDAWIDAQDDQPSRPEAVRRLIKASLS' A
#
# COMPACT_ATOMS: atom_id res chain seq x y z
N MET A 1 26.71 32.52 17.25
CA MET A 1 26.93 31.41 16.30
C MET A 1 27.13 30.16 17.13
N THR A 2 26.28 29.14 17.08
CA THR A 2 25.91 28.42 15.85
C THR A 2 24.48 27.87 15.92
N ASP A 3 23.73 28.09 14.84
CA ASP A 3 22.37 27.64 14.58
C ASP A 3 22.16 26.14 14.85
N ALA A 4 21.12 25.82 15.63
CA ALA A 4 20.54 24.48 15.66
C ALA A 4 19.83 24.24 14.32
N ILE A 5 20.22 23.16 13.64
CA ILE A 5 19.70 22.78 12.33
C ILE A 5 18.17 22.73 12.41
N SER A 6 17.54 23.57 11.60
CA SER A 6 16.11 23.82 11.58
C SER A 6 15.32 22.55 11.31
N ASP A 7 14.20 22.43 12.01
CA ASP A 7 13.02 21.61 11.75
C ASP A 7 12.96 21.16 10.28
N THR A 8 13.23 19.88 10.02
CA THR A 8 12.91 19.25 8.73
C THR A 8 11.39 19.07 8.65
N GLY A 9 10.67 20.18 8.67
CA GLY A 9 9.26 20.28 8.34
C GLY A 9 9.17 19.92 6.87
N LYS A 10 8.96 18.63 6.59
CA LYS A 10 8.66 18.15 5.24
C LYS A 10 7.55 19.04 4.71
N LYS A 11 7.87 19.86 3.70
CA LYS A 11 6.88 20.65 2.97
C LYS A 11 5.73 19.71 2.66
N LYS A 12 4.56 19.99 3.25
CA LYS A 12 3.30 19.31 2.94
C LYS A 12 2.98 19.72 1.50
N GLY A 13 3.62 19.03 0.55
CA GLY A 13 3.41 19.24 -0.86
C GLY A 13 1.91 19.11 -1.14
N ARG A 14 1.47 19.69 -2.27
CA ARG A 14 0.12 19.49 -2.83
C ARG A 14 -0.05 18.04 -3.29
N GLY A 15 0.22 17.09 -2.39
CA GLY A 15 0.05 15.67 -2.60
C GLY A 15 -1.43 15.35 -2.75
N ARG A 16 -1.69 14.16 -3.27
CA ARG A 16 -3.03 13.63 -3.47
C ARG A 16 -3.87 13.86 -2.20
N PRO A 17 -5.11 14.38 -2.30
CA PRO A 17 -6.01 14.50 -1.17
C PRO A 17 -6.05 13.18 -0.39
N SER A 18 -6.09 13.26 0.93
CA SER A 18 -6.15 12.07 1.77
C SER A 18 -7.43 11.29 1.45
N VAL A 19 -7.28 10.03 1.06
CA VAL A 19 -8.40 9.14 0.68
C VAL A 19 -9.04 8.49 1.93
N GLY A 20 -8.64 8.90 3.14
CA GLY A 20 -9.16 8.33 4.39
C GLY A 20 -8.76 6.86 4.63
N ALA A 21 -7.79 6.34 3.88
CA ALA A 21 -7.30 4.97 4.02
C ALA A 21 -6.23 4.89 5.12
N VAL A 22 -6.31 3.85 5.95
CA VAL A 22 -5.27 3.51 6.93
C VAL A 22 -4.25 2.58 6.28
N GLY A 23 -2.98 2.99 6.25
CA GLY A 23 -1.90 2.14 5.76
C GLY A 23 -1.55 1.07 6.80
N ILE A 24 -1.58 -0.19 6.38
CA ILE A 24 -1.09 -1.31 7.18
C ILE A 24 0.18 -1.86 6.53
N HIS A 25 1.21 -2.15 7.34
CA HIS A 25 2.40 -2.88 6.89
C HIS A 25 2.26 -4.34 7.27
N VAL A 26 2.14 -5.22 6.26
CA VAL A 26 2.02 -6.66 6.43
C VAL A 26 3.26 -7.34 5.87
N LYS A 27 3.82 -8.30 6.62
CA LYS A 27 4.85 -9.21 6.13
C LYS A 27 4.18 -10.51 5.73
N LEU A 28 4.33 -10.91 4.48
CA LEU A 28 3.86 -12.19 3.95
C LEU A 28 5.04 -13.15 3.81
N ALA A 29 4.79 -14.45 3.95
CA ALA A 29 5.79 -15.44 3.59
C ALA A 29 6.03 -15.40 2.06
N PRO A 30 7.21 -15.81 1.56
CA PRO A 30 7.49 -15.80 0.12
C PRO A 30 6.52 -16.65 -0.70
N ALA A 31 6.01 -17.74 -0.12
CA ALA A 31 5.01 -18.60 -0.75
C ALA A 31 3.68 -17.85 -0.92
N ASP A 32 3.13 -17.27 0.16
CA ASP A 32 1.87 -16.50 0.11
C ASP A 32 1.95 -15.32 -0.86
N LEU A 33 3.13 -14.67 -0.95
CA LEU A 33 3.34 -13.56 -1.89
C LEU A 33 3.36 -14.04 -3.34
N SER A 34 3.92 -15.24 -3.59
CA SER A 34 3.95 -15.85 -4.92
C SER A 34 2.54 -16.27 -5.36
N ASP A 35 1.74 -16.80 -4.44
CA ASP A 35 0.32 -17.13 -4.70
C ASP A 35 -0.50 -15.88 -5.00
N LEU A 36 -0.25 -14.78 -4.28
CA LEU A 36 -0.88 -13.50 -4.55
C LEU A 36 -0.50 -12.94 -5.93
N ASP A 37 0.79 -12.98 -6.28
CA ASP A 37 1.27 -12.50 -7.58
C ASP A 37 0.71 -13.36 -8.73
N ALA A 38 0.64 -14.69 -8.57
CA ALA A 38 0.00 -15.58 -9.54
C ALA A 38 -1.51 -15.29 -9.70
N TRP A 39 -2.20 -14.96 -8.61
CA TRP A 39 -3.60 -14.56 -8.68
C TRP A 39 -3.78 -13.22 -9.41
N ILE A 40 -2.86 -12.26 -9.22
CA ILE A 40 -2.86 -10.96 -9.91
C ILE A 40 -2.68 -11.16 -11.42
N ASP A 41 -1.73 -12.00 -11.83
CA ASP A 41 -1.44 -12.27 -13.24
C ASP A 41 -2.62 -12.94 -13.97
N ALA A 42 -3.47 -13.66 -13.24
CA ALA A 42 -4.68 -14.26 -13.76
C ALA A 42 -5.85 -13.26 -13.94
N GLN A 43 -5.75 -12.03 -13.44
CA GLN A 43 -6.79 -11.01 -13.61
C GLN A 43 -6.57 -10.20 -14.89
N ASP A 44 -7.63 -9.93 -15.65
CA ASP A 44 -7.56 -9.12 -16.88
C ASP A 44 -6.97 -7.72 -16.65
N ASP A 45 -7.24 -7.12 -15.50
CA ASP A 45 -6.84 -5.75 -15.17
C ASP A 45 -5.54 -5.64 -14.36
N GLN A 46 -4.90 -6.79 -14.05
CA GLN A 46 -3.63 -6.89 -13.30
C GLN A 46 -3.56 -5.91 -12.13
N PRO A 47 -4.43 -6.08 -11.11
CA PRO A 47 -4.56 -5.13 -10.03
C PRO A 47 -3.26 -5.02 -9.24
N SER A 48 -2.95 -3.81 -8.76
CA SER A 48 -1.83 -3.63 -7.83
C SER A 48 -1.99 -4.52 -6.59
N ARG A 49 -0.89 -4.94 -5.95
CA ARG A 49 -0.93 -5.79 -4.75
C ARG A 49 -1.91 -5.30 -3.66
N PRO A 50 -1.97 -4.00 -3.30
CA PRO A 50 -2.96 -3.52 -2.34
C PRO A 50 -4.41 -3.68 -2.82
N GLU A 51 -4.68 -3.53 -4.12
CA GLU A 51 -6.00 -3.76 -4.70
C GLU A 51 -6.36 -5.24 -4.72
N ALA A 52 -5.42 -6.11 -5.07
CA ALA A 52 -5.60 -7.55 -5.04
C ALA A 52 -6.03 -8.03 -3.65
N VAL A 53 -5.29 -7.60 -2.62
CA VAL A 53 -5.63 -7.90 -1.22
C VAL A 53 -7.02 -7.39 -0.84
N ARG A 54 -7.41 -6.16 -1.25
CA ARG A 54 -8.76 -5.63 -0.99
C ARG A 54 -9.85 -6.48 -1.64
N ARG A 55 -9.65 -6.94 -2.87
CA ARG A 55 -10.60 -7.79 -3.59
C ARG A 55 -10.76 -9.15 -2.91
N LEU A 56 -9.64 -9.79 -2.56
CA LEU A 56 -9.63 -11.08 -1.88
C LEU A 56 -10.32 -11.00 -0.51
N ILE A 57 -10.05 -9.96 0.27
CA ILE A 57 -10.73 -9.72 1.56
C ILE A 57 -12.23 -9.55 1.34
N LYS A 58 -12.63 -8.71 0.37
CA LYS A 58 -14.06 -8.48 0.07
C LYS A 58 -14.76 -9.77 -0.38
N ALA A 59 -14.09 -10.60 -1.17
CA ALA A 59 -14.62 -11.88 -1.62
C ALA A 59 -14.76 -12.91 -0.48
N SER A 60 -13.86 -12.87 0.51
CA SER A 60 -13.83 -13.86 1.61
C SER A 60 -14.77 -13.52 2.77
N LEU A 61 -15.09 -12.23 2.96
CA LEU A 61 -15.92 -11.75 4.07
C LEU A 61 -17.38 -11.46 3.67
N SER A 62 -17.76 -11.75 2.42
CA SER A 62 -19.09 -11.47 1.90
C SER A 62 -20.06 -12.63 2.07
#